data_AF-A0A2U9QI89-F1
#
_entry.id   AF-A0A2U9QI89-F1
#
_cell.length_a   1.000
_cell.length_b   1.000
_cell.length_c   1.000
_cell.angle_alpha   90.00
_cell.angle_beta   90.00
_cell.angle_gamma   90.00
#
_symmetry.space_group_name_H-M   'P 1'
#
loop_
_entity.id
_entity.type
_entity.pdbx_description
1 polymer ?
#
loop_
_entity_poly.entity_id
_entity_poly.type
_entity_poly.pdbx_seq_one_letter_code
_entity_poly.pdbx_strand_id
1 'polypeptide(L)'
;MAPRRWMAMRRLVIRFKDGSTTSLDLVPGQEREDLLRHLRYFPGKEAASVEEQVYDPEHPKRFRYVRREDLEGLLLSYKGEVLGEGV
;
A
#
# COMPACT_ATOMS: atom_id res chain seq x y z
N MET A 1 9.07 -26.78 9.66
CA MET A 1 9.54 -25.68 10.53
C MET A 1 9.92 -24.51 9.64
N ALA A 2 8.99 -23.59 9.38
CA ALA A 2 9.25 -22.47 8.47
C ALA A 2 10.20 -21.47 9.14
N PRO A 3 11.26 -20.99 8.46
CA PRO A 3 12.15 -20.01 9.04
C PRO A 3 11.34 -18.73 9.34
N ARG A 4 11.40 -18.28 10.59
CA ARG A 4 10.90 -16.97 11.06
C ARG A 4 11.68 -15.89 10.33
N ARG A 5 11.15 -15.56 9.17
CA ARG A 5 11.69 -14.71 8.13
C ARG A 5 11.64 -13.27 8.65
N TRP A 6 12.72 -12.81 9.28
CA TRP A 6 13.06 -11.38 9.45
C TRP A 6 13.33 -10.72 8.08
N MET A 7 12.56 -11.07 7.04
CA MET A 7 12.59 -10.32 5.80
C MET A 7 12.02 -8.96 6.12
N ALA A 8 12.90 -7.96 6.01
CA ALA A 8 12.61 -6.54 5.90
C ALA A 8 11.10 -6.29 5.95
N MET A 9 10.60 -5.91 7.12
CA MET A 9 9.19 -5.65 7.35
C MET A 9 8.82 -4.43 6.49
N ARG A 10 8.46 -4.70 5.24
CA ARG A 10 8.08 -3.70 4.25
C ARG A 10 6.66 -3.34 4.55
N ARG A 11 6.41 -2.04 4.75
CA ARG A 11 5.09 -1.54 5.07
C ARG A 11 4.66 -0.61 3.97
N LEU A 12 3.49 -0.85 3.42
CA LEU A 12 2.85 0.07 2.50
C LEU A 12 2.16 1.16 3.29
N VAL A 13 2.38 2.41 2.89
CA VAL A 13 1.73 3.59 3.41
C VAL A 13 0.94 4.20 2.27
N ILE A 14 -0.36 4.32 2.47
CA ILE A 14 -1.28 4.96 1.53
C ILE A 14 -1.68 6.29 2.13
N ARG A 15 -1.45 7.34 1.34
CA ARG A 15 -1.92 8.68 1.65
C ARG A 15 -3.15 8.96 0.82
N PHE A 16 -4.25 9.30 1.46
CA PHE A 16 -5.48 9.67 0.79
C PHE A 16 -5.48 11.17 0.43
N LYS A 17 -6.27 11.55 -0.59
CA LYS A 17 -6.43 12.96 -1.02
C LYS A 17 -7.00 13.86 0.07
N ASP A 18 -7.80 13.29 0.97
CA ASP A 18 -8.36 13.94 2.16
C ASP A 18 -7.31 14.26 3.24
N GLY A 19 -6.05 13.84 3.05
CA GLY A 19 -4.95 14.06 3.98
C GLY A 19 -4.80 12.97 5.05
N SER A 20 -5.78 12.08 5.18
CA SER A 20 -5.66 10.89 6.02
C SER A 20 -4.64 9.89 5.45
N THR A 21 -3.98 9.13 6.32
CA THR A 21 -3.00 8.10 5.95
C THR A 21 -3.37 6.77 6.58
N THR A 22 -3.09 5.68 5.88
CA THR A 22 -3.20 4.32 6.41
C THR A 22 -1.94 3.54 6.04
N SER A 23 -1.65 2.50 6.79
CA SER A 23 -0.52 1.63 6.50
C SER A 23 -0.89 0.17 6.67
N LEU A 24 -0.33 -0.69 5.83
CA LEU A 24 -0.46 -2.15 5.92
C LEU A 24 0.90 -2.82 5.75
N ASP A 25 1.07 -3.99 6.35
CA ASP A 25 2.27 -4.78 6.19
C ASP A 25 2.22 -5.53 4.85
N LEU A 26 3.31 -5.48 4.09
CA LEU A 26 3.39 -5.96 2.71
C LEU A 26 3.87 -7.41 2.71
N VAL A 27 3.05 -8.31 2.16
CA VAL A 27 3.41 -9.71 1.96
C VAL A 27 3.94 -9.88 0.52
N PRO A 28 5.20 -10.33 0.33
CA PRO A 28 5.75 -10.50 -1.01
C PRO A 28 4.91 -11.45 -1.86
N GLY A 29 4.51 -11.00 -3.05
CA GLY A 29 3.67 -11.75 -3.99
C GLY A 29 2.17 -11.48 -3.86
N GLN A 30 1.73 -10.72 -2.85
CA GLN A 30 0.30 -10.42 -2.59
C GLN A 30 0.02 -8.92 -2.50
N GLU A 31 0.99 -8.05 -2.81
CA GLU A 31 0.88 -6.60 -2.59
C GLU A 31 -0.38 -5.98 -3.18
N ARG A 32 -0.73 -6.38 -4.41
CA ARG A 32 -1.89 -5.86 -5.13
C ARG A 32 -3.20 -6.28 -4.47
N GLU A 33 -3.32 -7.55 -4.13
CA GLU A 33 -4.54 -8.10 -3.53
C GLU A 33 -4.74 -7.57 -2.12
N ASP A 34 -3.70 -7.54 -1.30
CA ASP A 34 -3.74 -6.95 0.03
C ASP A 34 -4.09 -5.45 -0.01
N LEU A 35 -3.50 -4.70 -0.93
CA LEU A 35 -3.82 -3.28 -1.11
C LEU A 35 -5.29 -3.07 -1.49
N LEU A 36 -5.80 -3.80 -2.48
CA LEU A 36 -7.20 -3.71 -2.90
C LEU A 36 -8.16 -4.12 -1.78
N ARG A 37 -7.85 -5.22 -1.09
CA ARG A 37 -8.64 -5.70 0.06
C ARG A 37 -8.65 -4.67 1.19
N HIS A 38 -7.51 -4.04 1.47
CA HIS A 38 -7.37 -3.01 2.50
C HIS A 38 -8.21 -1.77 2.16
N LEU A 39 -8.22 -1.37 0.90
CA LEU A 39 -8.99 -0.20 0.44
C LEU A 39 -10.51 -0.41 0.48
N ARG A 40 -10.99 -1.65 0.44
CA ARG A 40 -12.42 -1.95 0.67
C ARG A 40 -12.92 -1.50 2.04
N TYR A 41 -12.05 -1.40 3.04
CA TYR A 41 -12.40 -0.85 4.36
C TYR A 41 -12.51 0.68 4.37
N PHE A 42 -12.08 1.35 3.30
CA PHE A 42 -12.11 2.80 3.15
C PHE A 42 -12.96 3.22 1.94
N PRO A 43 -14.27 2.90 1.92
CA PRO A 43 -15.15 3.27 0.83
C PRO A 43 -15.16 4.79 0.64
N GLY A 44 -15.06 5.25 -0.61
CA GLY A 44 -15.06 6.67 -0.96
C GLY A 44 -13.73 7.41 -0.71
N LYS A 45 -12.70 6.76 -0.16
CA LYS A 45 -11.37 7.37 -0.02
C LYS A 45 -10.53 7.16 -1.27
N GLU A 46 -10.02 8.25 -1.82
CA GLU A 46 -9.10 8.22 -2.95
C GLU A 46 -7.66 8.23 -2.46
N ALA A 47 -6.90 7.20 -2.79
CA ALA A 47 -5.46 7.20 -2.61
C ALA A 47 -4.82 8.26 -3.52
N ALA A 48 -4.07 9.18 -2.92
CA ALA A 48 -3.29 10.21 -3.60
C ALA A 48 -1.88 9.71 -3.93
N SER A 49 -1.28 8.95 -3.00
CA SER A 49 0.03 8.35 -3.19
C SER A 49 0.18 7.07 -2.40
N VAL A 50 1.03 6.19 -2.92
CA VAL A 50 1.39 4.93 -2.28
C VAL A 50 2.90 4.88 -2.12
N GLU A 51 3.34 4.66 -0.89
CA GLU A 51 4.74 4.69 -0.50
C GLU A 51 5.09 3.38 0.21
N GLU A 52 6.19 2.75 -0.18
CA GLU A 52 6.78 1.65 0.55
C GLU A 52 7.74 2.22 1.61
N GLN A 53 7.41 1.95 2.87
CA GLN A 53 8.28 2.15 4.00
C GLN A 53 9.26 0.98 4.09
N VAL A 54 10.53 1.27 3.80
CA VAL A 54 11.64 0.32 3.85
C VAL A 54 12.52 0.65 5.04
N TYR A 55 12.84 -0.38 5.83
CA TYR A 55 13.84 -0.25 6.89
C TYR A 55 15.23 -0.07 6.28
N ASP A 56 15.90 1.03 6.63
CA ASP A 56 17.24 1.34 6.18
C ASP A 56 18.26 0.84 7.24
N PRO A 57 19.06 -0.19 6.93
CA PRO A 57 20.01 -0.74 7.88
C PRO A 57 21.20 0.19 8.14
N GLU A 58 21.47 1.16 7.26
CA GLU A 58 22.55 2.14 7.41
C GLU A 58 22.13 3.31 8.34
N HIS A 59 20.82 3.58 8.45
CA HIS A 59 20.26 4.57 9.35
C HIS A 59 19.14 3.98 10.24
N PRO A 60 19.47 3.32 11.37
CA PRO A 60 18.54 2.53 12.18
C PRO A 60 17.35 3.30 12.80
N LYS A 61 17.34 4.64 12.71
CA LYS A 61 16.25 5.50 13.17
C LYS A 61 15.41 6.11 12.04
N ARG A 62 15.71 5.80 10.77
CA ARG A 62 15.03 6.38 9.61
C ARG A 62 14.48 5.28 8.73
N PHE A 63 13.17 5.31 8.56
CA PHE A 63 12.52 4.61 7.48
C PHE A 63 12.66 5.43 6.21
N ARG A 64 12.99 4.75 5.11
CA ARG A 64 12.94 5.35 3.78
C ARG A 64 11.55 5.12 3.20
N TYR A 65 10.94 6.17 2.69
CA TYR A 65 9.69 6.08 1.95
C TYR A 65 10.01 6.14 0.47
N VAL A 66 9.63 5.08 -0.25
CA VAL A 66 9.86 4.96 -1.69
C VAL A 66 8.50 4.91 -2.37
N ARG A 67 8.22 5.84 -3.29
CA ARG A 67 6.93 5.81 -4.02
C ARG A 67 6.83 4.53 -4.85
N ARG A 68 5.67 3.88 -4.78
CA ARG A 68 5.30 2.68 -5.54
C ARG A 68 4.36 3.07 -6.66
N GLU A 69 4.91 3.65 -7.72
CA GLU A 69 4.15 4.09 -8.89
C GLU A 69 3.40 2.91 -9.56
N ASP A 70 3.95 1.69 -9.46
CA ASP A 70 3.31 0.47 -9.95
C ASP A 70 1.98 0.16 -9.25
N LEU A 71 1.85 0.53 -7.97
CA LEU A 71 0.62 0.39 -7.19
C LEU A 71 -0.26 1.63 -7.33
N GLU A 72 0.31 2.83 -7.48
CA GLU A 72 -0.46 4.05 -7.79
C GLU A 72 -1.28 3.89 -9.09
N GLY A 73 -0.68 3.30 -10.13
CA GLY A 73 -1.39 2.98 -11.38
C GLY A 73 -2.56 2.01 -11.18
N LEU A 74 -2.40 1.00 -10.32
CA LEU A 74 -3.46 0.05 -9.99
C LEU A 74 -4.68 0.75 -9.36
N LEU A 75 -4.43 1.76 -8.52
CA LEU A 75 -5.49 2.51 -7.83
C LEU A 75 -6.31 3.38 -8.78
N LEU A 76 -5.64 3.98 -9.77
CA LEU A 76 -6.31 4.73 -10.83
C LEU A 76 -7.25 3.81 -11.62
N SER A 77 -6.81 2.58 -11.93
CA SER A 77 -7.66 1.57 -12.58
C SER A 77 -8.79 1.06 -11.68
N TYR A 78 -8.51 0.76 -10.41
CA TYR A 78 -9.50 0.25 -9.46
C TYR A 78 -10.69 1.19 -9.28
N LYS A 79 -10.47 2.51 -9.23
CA LYS A 79 -11.57 3.49 -9.17
C LYS A 79 -12.43 3.47 -10.44
N GLY A 80 -11.83 3.20 -11.60
CA GLY A 80 -12.54 3.06 -12.87
C GLY A 80 -13.51 1.87 -12.87
N GLU A 81 -13.16 0.78 -12.19
CA GLU A 81 -14.01 -0.42 -12.09
C GLU A 81 -15.10 -0.27 -11.02
N VAL A 82 -14.81 0.35 -9.87
CA VAL A 82 -15.82 0.55 -8.80
C VAL A 82 -16.94 1.54 -9.19
N LEU A 83 -16.69 2.40 -10.18
CA LEU A 83 -17.71 3.27 -10.79
C LEU A 83 -18.45 2.61 -11.97
N GLY A 84 -18.05 1.42 -12.41
CA GLY A 84 -18.56 0.74 -13.61
C GLY A 84 -19.65 -0.30 -13.38
N GLU A 85 -19.95 -0.70 -12.14
CA GLU A 85 -21.07 -1.59 -11.82
C GLU A 85 -22.09 -0.88 -10.91
N GLY A 86 -22.78 0.09 -11.49
CA GLY A 86 -24.10 0.51 -11.03
C GLY A 86 -25.16 -0.16 -11.89
N VAL A 87 -25.60 -1.36 -11.47
CA VAL A 87 -26.92 -1.91 -11.82
C VAL A 87 -27.99 -1.18 -11.02
#